data_AF-A0A2E8TER4-F1
#
_entry.id   AF-A0A2E8TER4-F1
#
_cell.length_a   1.000
_cell.length_b   1.000
_cell.length_c   1.000
_cell.angle_alpha   90.00
_cell.angle_beta   90.00
_cell.angle_gamma   90.00
#
_symmetry.space_group_name_H-M   'P 1'
#
loop_
_entity.id
_entity.type
_entity.pdbx_description
1 polymer ?
#
loop_
_entity_poly.entity_id
_entity_poly.type
_entity_poly.pdbx_seq_one_letter_code
_entity_poly.pdbx_strand_id
1 'polypeptide(L)'
;MKRTAPGNEFFCENTVIHPLELLDRWRRHLPGAHRWRRSSAGSALSPEQDWLREPATLEEASALYPHLSEEQALIRYQRFRLGMRMNRNNRLS
;
A
#
# COMPACT_ATOMS: atom_id res chain seq x y z
N MET A 1 10.50 34.54 -3.91
CA MET A 1 9.65 33.44 -3.41
C MET A 1 10.20 32.13 -3.94
N LYS A 2 10.92 31.37 -3.10
CA LYS A 2 11.50 30.07 -3.47
C LYS A 2 10.41 29.01 -3.32
N ARG A 3 9.99 28.38 -4.42
CA ARG A 3 9.17 27.16 -4.38
C ARG A 3 10.13 25.98 -4.22
N THR A 4 10.29 25.51 -3.00
CA THR A 4 10.87 24.20 -2.70
C THR A 4 9.89 23.13 -3.17
N ALA A 5 10.24 22.41 -4.23
CA ALA A 5 9.59 21.14 -4.58
C ALA A 5 10.09 20.07 -3.59
N PRO A 6 9.22 19.26 -2.96
CA PRO A 6 9.69 18.10 -2.23
C PRO A 6 10.01 16.99 -3.23
N GLY A 7 11.18 16.38 -3.06
CA GLY A 7 11.66 15.27 -3.87
C GLY A 7 10.68 14.10 -3.86
N ASN A 8 10.23 13.74 -5.06
CA ASN A 8 9.76 12.39 -5.35
C ASN A 8 10.84 11.76 -6.24
N GLU A 9 11.97 11.42 -5.63
CA GLU A 9 12.97 10.52 -6.21
C GLU A 9 12.46 9.08 -6.00
N PHE A 10 11.43 8.71 -6.76
CA PHE A 10 11.11 7.29 -6.96
C PHE A 10 11.59 6.92 -8.36
N PHE A 11 12.84 6.50 -8.41
CA PHE A 11 13.42 5.57 -9.38
C PHE A 11 12.81 5.57 -10.80
N CYS A 12 13.38 6.40 -11.67
CA CYS A 12 13.24 6.26 -13.12
C CYS A 12 14.47 5.55 -13.69
N GLU A 13 14.53 4.22 -13.63
CA GLU A 13 15.49 3.42 -14.41
C GLU A 13 14.78 2.23 -15.07
N ASN A 14 13.92 2.55 -16.05
CA ASN A 14 13.62 1.81 -17.29
C ASN A 14 12.27 2.31 -17.82
N THR A 15 12.31 2.90 -19.01
CA THR A 15 11.19 3.56 -19.70
C THR A 15 10.19 2.56 -20.28
N VAL A 16 9.53 1.77 -19.42
CA VAL A 16 8.25 1.14 -19.75
C VAL A 16 7.20 1.76 -18.85
N ILE A 17 6.58 2.82 -19.34
CA ILE A 17 5.41 3.41 -18.68
C ILE A 17 4.39 2.29 -18.50
N HIS A 18 4.07 1.97 -17.25
CA HIS A 18 3.17 0.88 -16.93
C HIS A 18 1.82 1.12 -17.64
N PRO A 19 1.19 0.12 -18.28
CA PRO A 19 -0.02 0.32 -19.08
C PRO A 19 -1.17 0.96 -18.30
N LEU A 20 -1.24 0.74 -16.97
CA LEU A 20 -2.20 1.42 -16.11
C LEU A 20 -1.93 2.92 -15.95
N GLU A 21 -0.68 3.36 -16.00
CA GLU A 21 -0.34 4.79 -15.96
C GLU A 21 -0.73 5.51 -17.24
N LEU A 22 -0.57 4.86 -18.40
CA LEU A 22 -1.06 5.37 -19.69
C LEU A 22 -2.59 5.57 -19.67
N LEU A 23 -3.31 4.57 -19.18
CA LEU A 23 -4.76 4.61 -19.05
C LEU A 23 -5.21 5.71 -18.07
N ASP A 24 -4.55 5.83 -16.92
CA ASP A 24 -4.83 6.87 -15.94
C ASP A 24 -4.51 8.26 -16.47
N ARG A 25 -3.41 8.42 -17.21
CA ARG A 25 -3.06 9.69 -17.87
C ARG A 25 -4.14 10.13 -18.85
N TRP A 26 -4.67 9.20 -19.65
CA TRP A 26 -5.75 9.50 -20.59
C TRP A 26 -7.05 9.90 -19.88
N ARG A 27 -7.44 9.17 -18.82
CA ARG A 27 -8.64 9.47 -18.01
C ARG A 27 -8.64 10.85 -17.37
N ARG A 28 -7.46 11.40 -17.05
CA ARG A 28 -7.32 12.77 -16.50
C ARG A 28 -7.64 13.88 -17.51
N HIS A 29 -7.81 13.57 -18.79
CA HIS A 29 -8.18 14.52 -19.84
C HIS A 29 -9.65 14.39 -20.29
N LEU A 30 -10.39 13.42 -19.77
CA LEU A 30 -11.81 13.26 -20.07
C LEU A 30 -12.69 14.19 -19.21
N PRO A 31 -13.91 14.54 -19.68
CA PRO A 31 -14.91 15.20 -18.85
C PRO A 31 -15.13 14.41 -17.56
N GLY A 32 -15.14 15.12 -16.43
CA GLY A 32 -15.20 14.49 -15.10
C GLY A 32 -13.85 13.95 -14.60
N ALA A 33 -12.71 14.36 -15.17
CA ALA A 33 -11.36 13.96 -14.78
C ALA A 33 -11.08 13.97 -13.27
N HIS A 34 -11.73 14.86 -12.51
CA HIS A 34 -11.63 14.94 -11.06
C HIS A 34 -11.98 13.60 -10.37
N ARG A 35 -12.92 12.82 -10.91
CA ARG A 35 -13.29 11.49 -10.37
C ARG A 35 -12.17 10.45 -10.47
N TRP A 36 -11.27 10.64 -11.44
CA TRP A 36 -10.13 9.76 -11.69
C TRP A 36 -8.85 10.25 -11.00
N ARG A 37 -8.92 11.39 -10.31
CA ARG A 37 -7.78 11.95 -9.57
C ARG A 37 -7.63 11.18 -8.26
N ARG A 38 -6.89 10.06 -8.32
CA ARG A 38 -6.49 9.32 -7.11
C ARG A 38 -5.51 10.17 -6.30
N SER A 39 -5.95 10.64 -5.15
CA SER A 39 -5.05 11.21 -4.14
C SER A 39 -4.63 10.07 -3.23
N SER A 40 -3.35 9.71 -3.24
CA SER A 40 -2.80 8.74 -2.27
C SER A 40 -3.03 9.20 -0.83
N ALA A 41 -3.04 10.52 -0.59
CA ALA A 41 -3.33 11.13 0.70
C ALA A 41 -4.80 10.98 1.13
N GLY A 42 -5.73 10.75 0.21
CA GLY A 42 -7.15 10.55 0.52
C GLY A 42 -7.53 9.09 0.79
N SER A 43 -6.70 8.14 0.33
CA SER A 43 -6.93 6.69 0.48
C SER A 43 -5.98 6.03 1.48
N ALA A 44 -4.88 6.70 1.85
CA ALA A 44 -4.01 6.23 2.92
C ALA A 44 -4.75 6.37 4.25
N LEU A 45 -4.83 5.28 5.01
CA LEU A 45 -5.25 5.35 6.40
C LEU A 45 -4.33 6.31 7.15
N SER A 46 -4.86 7.00 8.17
CA SER A 46 -4.01 7.75 9.09
C SER A 46 -2.88 6.83 9.60
N PRO A 47 -1.64 7.31 9.79
CA PRO A 47 -0.53 6.50 10.29
C PRO A 47 -0.87 5.69 11.55
N GLU A 48 -1.72 6.25 12.42
CA GLU A 48 -2.21 5.61 13.65
C GLU A 48 -3.22 4.46 13.39
N GLN A 49 -3.86 4.46 12.21
CA GLN A 49 -4.84 3.46 11.80
C GLN A 49 -4.23 2.36 10.93
N ASP A 50 -3.01 2.58 10.41
CA ASP A 50 -2.27 1.62 9.59
C ASP A 50 -1.31 0.79 10.44
N TRP A 51 -1.90 -0.02 11.32
CA TRP A 51 -1.22 -1.04 12.13
C TRP A 51 -0.39 -2.03 11.29
N LEU A 52 -0.48 -2.02 9.96
CA LEU A 52 0.38 -2.79 9.06
C LEU A 52 1.78 -2.18 8.86
N ARG A 53 1.99 -0.94 9.31
CA ARG A 53 3.30 -0.27 9.32
C ARG A 53 4.26 -0.84 10.35
N GLU A 54 3.73 -1.40 11.43
CA GLU A 54 4.56 -2.06 12.43
C GLU A 54 5.18 -3.32 11.81
N PRO A 55 6.51 -3.48 11.88
CA PRO A 55 7.17 -4.65 11.30
C PRO A 55 6.60 -5.93 11.92
N ALA A 56 6.41 -6.97 11.10
CA ALA A 56 6.01 -8.27 11.63
C ALA A 56 7.13 -8.81 12.52
N THR A 57 6.84 -9.03 13.80
CA THR A 57 7.83 -9.56 14.74
C THR A 57 7.86 -11.08 14.68
N LEU A 58 9.06 -11.65 14.84
CA LEU A 58 9.23 -13.10 14.88
C LEU A 58 8.58 -13.70 16.12
N GLU A 59 8.62 -13.01 17.26
CA GLU A 59 8.00 -13.46 18.51
C GLU A 59 6.49 -13.69 18.35
N GLU A 60 5.76 -12.74 17.77
CA GLU A 60 4.33 -12.88 17.51
C GLU A 60 4.03 -14.02 16.54
N ALA A 61 4.84 -14.14 15.48
CA ALA A 61 4.69 -15.19 14.47
C ALA A 61 4.90 -16.59 15.07
N SER A 62 5.97 -16.77 15.86
CA SER A 62 6.30 -18.03 16.51
C SER A 62 5.31 -18.39 17.62
N ALA A 63 4.78 -17.40 18.35
CA ALA A 63 3.72 -17.64 19.33
C ALA A 63 2.41 -18.11 18.68
N LEU A 64 2.06 -17.58 17.51
CA LEU A 64 0.84 -17.96 16.77
C LEU A 64 0.99 -19.28 16.00
N TYR A 65 2.18 -19.59 15.50
CA TYR A 65 2.44 -20.76 14.68
C TYR A 65 3.62 -21.60 15.22
N PRO A 66 3.52 -22.16 16.44
CA PRO A 66 4.64 -22.84 17.10
C PRO A 66 5.07 -24.15 16.42
N HIS A 67 4.25 -24.67 15.51
CA HIS A 67 4.47 -25.91 14.77
C HIS A 67 5.19 -25.69 13.43
N LEU A 68 5.41 -24.44 13.03
CA LEU A 68 6.08 -24.09 11.78
C LEU A 68 7.54 -23.70 12.04
N SER A 69 8.38 -23.78 11.01
CA SER A 69 9.68 -23.11 11.08
C SER A 69 9.50 -21.60 11.18
N GLU A 70 10.48 -20.91 11.75
CA GLU A 70 10.48 -19.45 11.95
C GLU A 70 10.10 -18.68 10.66
N GLU A 71 10.71 -19.05 9.53
CA GLU A 71 10.43 -18.42 8.24
C GLU A 71 8.99 -18.67 7.77
N GLN A 72 8.49 -19.90 7.92
CA GLN A 72 7.12 -20.24 7.56
C GLN A 72 6.10 -19.55 8.47
N ALA A 73 6.38 -19.47 9.78
CA ALA A 73 5.58 -18.75 10.75
C ALA A 73 5.48 -17.26 10.38
N LEU A 74 6.61 -16.64 10.02
CA LEU A 74 6.69 -15.24 9.65
C LEU A 74 5.90 -14.93 8.36
N ILE A 75 6.06 -15.76 7.32
CA ILE A 75 5.29 -15.65 6.07
C ILE A 75 3.79 -15.82 6.35
N ARG A 76 3.42 -16.81 7.17
CA ARG A 76 2.02 -17.08 7.52
C ARG A 76 1.41 -15.91 8.30
N TYR A 77 2.18 -15.33 9.21
CA TYR A 77 1.77 -14.17 10.00
C TYR A 77 1.58 -12.91 9.14
N GLN A 78 2.50 -12.64 8.20
CA GLN A 78 2.34 -11.54 7.24
C GLN A 78 1.07 -11.68 6.39
N ARG A 79 0.81 -12.89 5.88
CA ARG A 79 -0.42 -13.17 5.11
C ARG A 79 -1.68 -12.99 5.95
N PHE A 80 -1.68 -13.43 7.20
CA PHE A 80 -2.78 -13.23 8.13
C PHE A 80 -3.06 -11.73 8.35
N ARG A 81 -2.03 -10.92 8.61
CA ARG A 81 -2.17 -9.47 8.79
C ARG A 81 -2.75 -8.78 7.55
N LEU A 82 -2.29 -9.17 6.37
CA LEU A 82 -2.84 -8.69 5.09
C LEU A 82 -4.32 -9.06 4.91
N GLY A 83 -4.70 -10.29 5.27
CA GLY A 83 -6.09 -10.75 5.23
C GLY A 83 -7.01 -9.93 6.13
N MET A 84 -6.56 -9.60 7.35
CA MET A 84 -7.33 -8.74 8.26
C MET A 84 -7.56 -7.33 7.69
N ARG A 85 -6.57 -6.76 6.99
CA ARG A 85 -6.71 -5.47 6.29
C ARG A 85 -7.76 -5.53 5.19
N MET A 86 -7.73 -6.56 4.35
CA MET A 86 -8.72 -6.73 3.27
C MET A 86 -10.14 -6.87 3.83
N ASN A 87 -10.33 -7.68 4.87
CA ASN A 87 -11.62 -7.85 5.53
C ASN A 87 -12.15 -6.55 6.15
N ARG A 88 -11.27 -5.74 6.75
CA ARG A 88 -11.65 -4.43 7.31
C ARG A 88 -12.11 -3.47 6.22
N ASN A 89 -11.39 -3.40 5.10
CA ASN A 89 -11.78 -2.55 3.98
C ASN A 89 -13.15 -2.95 3.42
N ASN A 90 -13.43 -4.26 3.28
CA ASN A 90 -14.74 -4.74 2.84
C ASN A 90 -15.89 -4.41 3.79
N ARG A 91 -15.63 -4.30 5.11
CA ARG A 91 -16.66 -3.94 6.10
C ARG A 91 -16.93 -2.43 6.18
N LEU A 92 -16.00 -1.61 5.71
CA LEU A 92 -16.09 -0.15 5.72
C LEU A 92 -16.52 0.43 4.35
N SER A 93 -16.71 -0.43 3.34
CA SER A 93 -17.16 -0.07 1.99
C SER A 93 -18.66 -0.33 1.85
#